data_AF-A0A284S1Z7-F1
#
_entry.id   AF-A0A284S1Z7-F1
#
_cell.length_a   1.000
_cell.length_b   1.000
_cell.length_c   1.000
_cell.angle_alpha   90.00
_cell.angle_beta   90.00
_cell.angle_gamma   90.00
#
_symmetry.space_group_name_H-M   'P 1'
#
loop_
_entity.id
_entity.type
_entity.pdbx_description
1 polymer ?
#
loop_
_entity_poly.entity_id
_entity_poly.type
_entity_poly.pdbx_seq_one_letter_code
_entity_poly.pdbx_strand_id
1 'polypeptide(L)'
;MTLYQSLYSGVKSIWSHLQSECSCVASDSESDDYDEHDMERQFAYEYRIQHITLPEVTISALTEVGKAESMISVPNQRTYTGRKSVIPSALADTPCATLGVQGVLDQLNATLGTAYALDTPSLSYVLEDFIKNNYDFGTAYGRLRRMQFNSRRILQDELSRLEEKDRKDRQDALVDNRIITPELPPRRVWDLYSNRVVPWWSTGSMRLGGRAEWMPREPYWTFSYERDEWPQPISHAWMDEADRVNMWTPINGKEWPVPIPKDANLDLIRIEMLNLGAEYTWLDVLCLRQEGGPREDLRVEEWKLDVPTIGYVYRNRQARPKVV
;
A
#
# COMPACT_ATOMS: atom_id res chain seq x y z
N MET A 1 20.40 15.07 -20.86
CA MET A 1 20.31 13.90 -19.96
C MET A 1 19.70 14.36 -18.66
N THR A 2 18.46 13.95 -18.39
CA THR A 2 17.81 14.23 -17.12
C THR A 2 18.56 13.50 -16.00
N LEU A 3 18.57 14.05 -14.78
CA LEU A 3 19.13 13.39 -13.57
C LEU A 3 18.72 11.91 -13.48
N TYR A 4 17.52 11.58 -13.95
CA TYR A 4 16.99 10.23 -14.04
C TYR A 4 17.73 9.27 -15.01
N GLN A 5 18.19 9.72 -16.18
CA GLN A 5 18.99 8.88 -17.08
C GLN A 5 20.34 8.52 -16.43
N SER A 6 20.92 9.45 -15.67
CA SER A 6 22.15 9.19 -14.90
C SER A 6 21.91 8.20 -13.76
N LEU A 7 20.74 8.27 -13.09
CA LEU A 7 20.36 7.35 -12.02
C LEU A 7 20.10 5.94 -12.56
N TYR A 8 19.36 5.82 -13.67
CA TYR A 8 19.07 4.54 -14.31
C TYR A 8 20.34 3.86 -14.86
N SER A 9 21.25 4.64 -15.44
CA SER A 9 22.57 4.15 -15.84
C SER A 9 23.43 3.71 -14.64
N GLY A 10 23.35 4.41 -13.51
CA GLY A 10 24.04 4.04 -12.27
C GLY A 10 23.53 2.73 -11.68
N VAL A 11 22.20 2.56 -11.59
CA VAL A 11 21.57 1.33 -11.08
C VAL A 11 21.88 0.14 -11.99
N LYS A 12 21.77 0.31 -13.32
CA LYS A 12 22.18 -0.74 -14.28
C LYS A 12 23.66 -1.09 -14.18
N SER A 13 24.53 -0.10 -13.99
CA SER A 13 25.98 -0.32 -13.86
C SER A 13 26.31 -1.13 -12.61
N ILE A 14 25.73 -0.79 -11.46
CA ILE A 14 25.93 -1.51 -10.20
C ILE A 14 25.40 -2.95 -10.32
N TRP A 15 24.22 -3.12 -10.91
CA TRP A 15 23.62 -4.42 -11.15
C TRP A 15 24.45 -5.32 -12.09
N SER A 16 24.96 -4.75 -13.19
CA SER A 16 25.84 -5.47 -14.11
C SER A 16 27.18 -5.89 -13.49
N HIS A 17 27.69 -5.11 -12.54
CA HIS A 17 28.89 -5.46 -11.77
C HIS A 17 28.63 -6.64 -10.83
N LEU A 18 27.47 -6.65 -10.15
CA LEU A 18 27.06 -7.75 -9.27
C LEU A 18 26.82 -9.05 -10.04
N GLN A 19 26.26 -8.98 -11.26
CA GLN A 19 26.12 -10.15 -12.14
C GLN A 19 27.46 -10.68 -12.65
N SER A 20 28.43 -9.79 -12.93
CA SER A 20 29.77 -10.15 -13.38
C SER A 20 30.58 -10.93 -12.32
N GLU A 21 30.32 -10.73 -11.04
CA GLU A 21 31.02 -11.43 -9.95
C GLU A 21 30.43 -12.82 -9.65
N CYS A 22 29.22 -13.10 -10.14
CA CYS A 22 28.53 -14.39 -10.01
C CYS A 22 28.68 -15.24 -11.28
N SER A 23 29.89 -15.73 -11.56
CA SER A 23 30.10 -16.74 -12.60
C SER A 23 30.15 -18.15 -12.02
N CYS A 24 29.00 -18.84 -11.98
CA CYS A 24 29.00 -20.30 -12.00
C CYS A 24 27.74 -20.90 -12.65
N VAL A 25 28.04 -21.62 -13.74
CA VAL A 25 27.29 -22.70 -14.40
C VAL A 25 25.93 -22.34 -15.01
N ALA A 26 25.97 -22.06 -16.31
CA ALA A 26 24.83 -22.17 -17.20
C ALA A 26 24.28 -23.60 -17.21
N SER A 27 23.01 -23.75 -16.86
CA SER A 27 22.18 -24.89 -17.20
C SER A 27 20.88 -24.36 -17.79
N ASP A 28 20.59 -24.78 -19.02
CA ASP A 28 19.44 -24.41 -19.83
C ASP A 28 18.12 -24.92 -19.23
N SER A 29 17.65 -24.29 -18.16
CA SER A 29 16.25 -24.28 -17.76
C SER A 29 15.74 -22.87 -17.97
N GLU A 30 14.65 -22.71 -18.72
CA GLU A 30 13.89 -21.46 -18.88
C GLU A 30 13.77 -20.76 -17.52
N SER A 31 14.70 -19.85 -17.26
CA SER A 31 14.83 -19.18 -15.99
C SER A 31 13.80 -18.07 -16.00
N ASP A 32 12.82 -18.21 -15.12
CA ASP A 32 11.79 -17.24 -14.89
C ASP A 32 12.36 -15.81 -14.72
N ASP A 33 12.14 -14.95 -15.73
CA ASP A 33 12.32 -13.48 -15.78
C ASP A 33 11.47 -12.73 -14.71
N TYR A 34 10.96 -13.46 -13.71
CA TYR A 34 9.83 -13.10 -12.85
C TYR A 34 10.24 -12.45 -11.52
N ASP A 35 11.51 -12.56 -11.08
CA ASP A 35 11.98 -12.03 -9.78
C ASP A 35 12.78 -10.71 -9.86
N GLU A 36 13.33 -10.38 -11.04
CA GLU A 36 14.21 -9.21 -11.22
C GLU A 36 13.43 -7.89 -11.13
N HIS A 37 12.28 -7.80 -11.80
CA HIS A 37 11.45 -6.60 -11.84
C HIS A 37 10.84 -6.21 -10.49
N ASP A 38 10.49 -7.19 -9.66
CA ASP A 38 9.95 -6.94 -8.32
C ASP A 38 11.05 -6.40 -7.39
N MET A 39 12.31 -6.81 -7.57
CA MET A 39 13.47 -6.25 -6.86
C MET A 39 13.75 -4.83 -7.31
N GLU A 40 13.76 -4.58 -8.62
CA GLU A 40 13.99 -3.25 -9.19
C GLU A 40 12.98 -2.22 -8.65
N ARG A 41 11.70 -2.60 -8.55
CA ARG A 41 10.64 -1.73 -7.99
C ARG A 41 10.89 -1.34 -6.55
N GLN A 42 11.15 -2.33 -5.71
CA GLN A 42 11.38 -2.10 -4.29
C GLN A 42 12.64 -1.27 -4.08
N PHE A 43 13.74 -1.66 -4.75
CA PHE A 43 15.01 -0.95 -4.67
C PHE A 43 14.86 0.51 -5.10
N ALA A 44 14.19 0.78 -6.21
CA ALA A 44 14.09 2.14 -6.70
C ALA A 44 13.04 2.98 -5.95
N TYR A 45 12.08 2.38 -5.23
CA TYR A 45 11.26 3.07 -4.22
C TYR A 45 12.08 3.44 -2.98
N GLU A 46 12.84 2.49 -2.43
CA GLU A 46 13.72 2.74 -1.28
C GLU A 46 14.79 3.78 -1.60
N TYR A 47 15.43 3.66 -2.76
CA TYR A 47 16.38 4.64 -3.27
C TYR A 47 15.72 6.02 -3.39
N ARG A 48 14.48 6.10 -3.87
CA ARG A 48 13.73 7.37 -3.92
C ARG A 48 13.56 7.98 -2.53
N ILE A 49 13.14 7.18 -1.55
CA ILE A 49 12.97 7.65 -0.17
C ILE A 49 14.29 8.13 0.43
N GLN A 50 15.40 7.47 0.09
CA GLN A 50 16.72 7.78 0.66
C GLN A 50 17.41 8.97 -0.04
N HIS A 51 17.15 9.18 -1.33
CA HIS A 51 17.91 10.13 -2.17
C HIS A 51 17.11 11.31 -2.73
N ILE A 52 15.77 11.28 -2.68
CA ILE A 52 14.94 12.43 -3.05
C ILE A 52 14.47 13.15 -1.80
N THR A 53 14.72 14.47 -1.75
CA THR A 53 14.13 15.32 -0.72
C THR A 53 12.68 15.62 -1.07
N LEU A 54 11.76 14.92 -0.42
CA LEU A 54 10.33 15.16 -0.53
C LEU A 54 9.91 16.44 0.21
N PRO A 55 8.83 17.12 -0.23
CA PRO A 55 8.29 18.27 0.49
C PRO A 55 7.86 17.86 1.91
N GLU A 56 8.05 18.76 2.86
CA GLU A 56 7.51 18.58 4.20
C GLU A 56 6.01 18.82 4.18
N VAL A 57 5.26 17.88 4.76
CA VAL A 57 3.81 17.91 4.87
C VAL A 57 3.43 17.94 6.33
N THR A 58 2.40 18.73 6.64
CA THR A 58 1.75 18.72 7.95
C THR A 58 0.26 18.43 7.78
N ILE A 59 -0.24 17.46 8.52
CA ILE A 59 -1.69 17.24 8.72
C ILE A 59 -1.99 17.38 10.22
N SER A 60 -3.13 17.93 10.56
CA SER A 60 -3.51 18.11 11.97
C SER A 60 -4.98 17.83 12.22
N ALA A 61 -5.34 17.66 13.49
CA ALA A 61 -6.73 17.54 13.91
C ALA A 61 -7.58 18.74 13.45
N LEU A 62 -6.98 19.93 13.31
CA LEU A 62 -7.71 21.09 12.82
C LEU A 62 -8.06 20.94 11.34
N THR A 63 -7.12 20.51 10.50
CA THR A 63 -7.34 20.37 9.05
C THR A 63 -8.14 19.13 8.69
N GLU A 64 -7.98 18.06 9.46
CA GLU A 64 -8.58 16.75 9.17
C GLU A 64 -9.98 16.61 9.78
N VAL A 65 -10.20 17.11 11.01
CA VAL A 65 -11.48 16.93 11.72
C VAL A 65 -12.10 18.24 12.23
N GLY A 66 -11.51 19.39 11.93
CA GLY A 66 -12.04 20.71 12.33
C GLY A 66 -11.93 21.00 13.83
N LYS A 67 -11.13 20.24 14.59
CA LYS A 67 -10.95 20.43 16.04
C LYS A 67 -9.58 21.00 16.35
N ALA A 68 -9.53 22.00 17.24
CA ALA A 68 -8.26 22.54 17.71
C ALA A 68 -7.40 21.44 18.37
N GLU A 69 -6.11 21.44 18.09
CA GLU A 69 -5.16 20.43 18.56
C GLU A 69 -5.12 20.36 20.09
N SER A 70 -5.29 21.50 20.78
CA SER A 70 -5.35 21.58 22.23
C SER A 70 -6.55 20.86 22.86
N MET A 71 -7.62 20.64 22.08
CA MET A 71 -8.81 19.89 22.52
C MET A 71 -8.65 18.39 22.37
N ILE A 72 -7.63 17.91 21.63
CA ILE A 72 -7.35 16.50 21.48
C ILE A 72 -6.56 16.01 22.70
N SER A 73 -7.15 15.08 23.45
CA SER A 73 -6.58 14.53 24.67
C SER A 73 -5.30 13.74 24.40
N VAL A 74 -5.26 12.96 23.31
CA VAL A 74 -4.11 12.14 22.90
C VAL A 74 -3.11 13.00 22.12
N PRO A 75 -1.90 13.29 22.64
CA PRO A 75 -0.96 14.18 21.98
C PRO A 75 -0.54 13.71 20.58
N ASN A 76 -0.37 12.40 20.38
CA ASN A 76 0.02 11.82 19.08
C ASN A 76 -1.07 11.92 18.01
N GLN A 77 -2.30 12.29 18.36
CA GLN A 77 -3.41 12.50 17.41
C GLN A 77 -3.54 13.97 16.97
N ARG A 78 -2.72 14.89 17.51
CA ARG A 78 -2.85 16.34 17.28
C ARG A 78 -2.37 16.76 15.90
N THR A 79 -1.13 16.41 15.59
CA THR A 79 -0.43 16.85 14.38
C THR A 79 0.58 15.79 13.98
N TYR A 80 0.72 15.59 12.69
CA TYR A 80 1.83 14.89 12.08
C TYR A 80 2.57 15.87 11.16
N THR A 81 3.88 15.98 11.33
CA THR A 81 4.76 16.74 10.43
C THR A 81 5.91 15.84 10.01
N GLY A 82 6.12 15.71 8.70
CA GLY A 82 7.20 14.89 8.17
C GLY A 82 7.38 15.07 6.67
N ARG A 83 8.43 14.44 6.14
CA ARG A 83 8.74 14.43 4.70
C ARG A 83 8.27 13.17 3.99
N LYS A 84 7.48 12.32 4.66
CA LYS A 84 6.81 11.21 3.95
C LYS A 84 5.73 11.81 3.06
N SER A 85 5.46 11.17 1.93
CA SER A 85 4.50 11.65 0.92
C SER A 85 3.05 11.40 1.34
N VAL A 86 2.69 11.87 2.54
CA VAL A 86 1.33 11.83 3.09
C VAL A 86 0.50 12.93 2.43
N ILE A 87 -0.74 12.62 2.05
CA ILE A 87 -1.67 13.63 1.52
C ILE A 87 -2.77 13.97 2.54
N PRO A 88 -3.22 15.22 2.64
CA PRO A 88 -4.38 15.58 3.48
C PRO A 88 -5.66 14.89 3.01
N SER A 89 -6.60 14.65 3.92
CA SER A 89 -7.88 14.00 3.56
C SER A 89 -8.67 14.77 2.50
N ALA A 90 -8.64 16.10 2.56
CA ALA A 90 -9.28 16.95 1.54
C ALA A 90 -8.75 16.69 0.11
N LEU A 91 -7.43 16.45 -0.02
CA LEU A 91 -6.84 16.08 -1.31
C LEU A 91 -7.19 14.65 -1.68
N ALA A 92 -7.12 13.71 -0.73
CA ALA A 92 -7.49 12.31 -0.96
C ALA A 92 -8.94 12.17 -1.45
N ASP A 93 -9.86 12.94 -0.87
CA ASP A 93 -11.30 12.94 -1.17
C ASP A 93 -11.65 13.66 -2.47
N THR A 94 -10.70 14.33 -3.12
CA THR A 94 -10.95 15.03 -4.38
C THR A 94 -11.19 14.02 -5.50
N PRO A 95 -12.35 14.03 -6.19
CA PRO A 95 -12.59 13.14 -7.32
C PRO A 95 -11.57 13.38 -8.44
N CYS A 96 -11.00 12.31 -9.02
CA CYS A 96 -10.07 12.44 -10.14
C CYS A 96 -10.69 13.19 -11.32
N ALA A 97 -12.00 13.02 -11.54
CA ALA A 97 -12.75 13.73 -12.58
C ALA A 97 -12.72 15.26 -12.42
N THR A 98 -12.64 15.78 -11.19
CA THR A 98 -12.55 17.22 -10.92
C THR A 98 -11.18 17.78 -11.27
N LEU A 99 -10.13 16.98 -11.09
CA LEU A 99 -8.75 17.36 -11.43
C LEU A 99 -8.46 17.22 -12.92
N GLY A 100 -9.11 16.26 -13.59
CA GLY A 100 -8.77 15.83 -14.94
C GLY A 100 -7.41 15.11 -14.99
N VAL A 101 -7.07 14.54 -16.14
CA VAL A 101 -5.85 13.72 -16.31
C VAL A 101 -4.59 14.50 -15.93
N GLN A 102 -4.46 15.73 -16.43
CA GLN A 102 -3.33 16.59 -16.11
C GLN A 102 -3.27 16.96 -14.63
N GLY A 103 -4.41 17.34 -14.02
CA GLY A 103 -4.43 17.71 -12.60
C GLY A 103 -4.09 16.54 -11.68
N VAL A 104 -4.52 15.31 -12.02
CA VAL A 104 -4.10 14.12 -11.27
C VAL A 104 -2.59 13.91 -11.39
N LEU A 105 -2.02 14.01 -12.60
CA LEU A 105 -0.58 13.89 -12.79
C LEU A 105 0.22 14.96 -12.03
N ASP A 106 -0.24 16.21 -12.05
CA ASP A 106 0.40 17.32 -11.36
C ASP A 106 0.44 17.07 -9.85
N GLN A 107 -0.68 16.61 -9.27
CA GLN A 107 -0.74 16.26 -7.85
C GLN A 107 0.14 15.06 -7.49
N LEU A 108 0.19 14.03 -8.35
CA LEU A 108 1.11 12.90 -8.18
C LEU A 108 2.57 13.36 -8.17
N ASN A 109 2.96 14.18 -9.15
CA ASN A 109 4.30 14.71 -9.28
C ASN A 109 4.69 15.59 -8.09
N ALA A 110 3.80 16.49 -7.67
CA ALA A 110 4.01 17.34 -6.51
C ALA A 110 4.20 16.53 -5.23
N THR A 111 3.39 15.48 -5.03
CA THR A 111 3.41 14.63 -3.84
C THR A 111 4.63 13.71 -3.79
N LEU A 112 5.03 13.16 -4.95
CA LEU A 112 6.12 12.18 -5.05
C LEU A 112 7.48 12.81 -5.35
N GLY A 113 7.54 14.12 -5.57
CA GLY A 113 8.76 14.81 -6.00
C GLY A 113 9.25 14.36 -7.38
N THR A 114 8.31 14.02 -8.28
CA THR A 114 8.61 13.52 -9.62
C THR A 114 8.26 14.54 -10.70
N ALA A 115 8.66 14.26 -11.94
CA ALA A 115 8.41 15.11 -13.09
C ALA A 115 7.97 14.28 -14.30
N TYR A 116 7.05 13.34 -14.08
CA TYR A 116 6.46 12.54 -15.15
C TYR A 116 5.65 13.43 -16.08
N ALA A 117 5.69 13.14 -17.36
CA ALA A 117 4.86 13.78 -18.38
C ALA A 117 3.85 12.77 -18.95
N LEU A 118 2.77 13.26 -19.57
CA LEU A 118 1.71 12.40 -20.11
C LEU A 118 2.16 11.52 -21.29
N ASP A 119 3.29 11.85 -21.92
CA ASP A 119 3.96 11.03 -22.92
C ASP A 119 4.65 9.79 -22.31
N THR A 120 4.72 9.71 -20.99
CA THR A 120 5.16 8.50 -20.28
C THR A 120 4.24 7.34 -20.66
N PRO A 121 4.76 6.23 -21.21
CA PRO A 121 3.93 5.15 -21.73
C PRO A 121 2.87 4.68 -20.74
N SER A 122 1.62 4.60 -21.20
CA SER A 122 0.46 4.08 -20.45
C SER A 122 -0.03 4.93 -19.28
N LEU A 123 0.68 6.01 -18.92
CA LEU A 123 0.28 6.85 -17.79
C LEU A 123 -1.05 7.55 -18.06
N SER A 124 -1.21 8.20 -19.22
CA SER A 124 -2.47 8.86 -19.59
C SER A 124 -3.65 7.89 -19.51
N TYR A 125 -3.51 6.68 -20.08
CA TYR A 125 -4.56 5.69 -20.08
C TYR A 125 -4.97 5.25 -18.66
N VAL A 126 -3.98 5.00 -17.78
CA VAL A 126 -4.27 4.62 -16.38
C VAL A 126 -4.98 5.75 -15.63
N LEU A 127 -4.57 7.00 -15.85
CA LEU A 127 -5.23 8.16 -15.23
C LEU A 127 -6.65 8.37 -15.77
N GLU A 128 -6.86 8.16 -17.08
CA GLU A 128 -8.19 8.17 -17.70
C GLU A 128 -9.09 7.06 -17.13
N ASP A 129 -8.55 5.87 -16.91
CA ASP A 129 -9.29 4.75 -16.31
C ASP A 129 -9.74 5.07 -14.88
N PHE A 130 -8.89 5.72 -14.07
CA PHE A 130 -9.29 6.17 -12.73
C PHE A 130 -10.41 7.19 -12.75
N ILE A 131 -10.40 8.12 -13.70
CA ILE A 131 -11.50 9.07 -13.89
C ILE A 131 -12.77 8.35 -14.31
N LYS A 132 -12.67 7.42 -15.26
CA LYS A 132 -13.81 6.64 -15.77
C LYS A 132 -14.45 5.78 -14.69
N ASN A 133 -13.66 5.22 -13.78
CA ASN A 133 -14.13 4.43 -12.64
C ASN A 133 -14.58 5.31 -11.44
N ASN A 134 -14.62 6.63 -11.61
CA ASN A 134 -15.03 7.59 -10.58
C ASN A 134 -14.23 7.46 -9.28
N TYR A 135 -12.94 7.17 -9.40
CA TYR A 135 -12.04 7.16 -8.25
C TYR A 135 -11.71 8.57 -7.77
N ASP A 136 -11.44 8.67 -6.47
CA ASP A 136 -10.83 9.84 -5.88
C ASP A 136 -9.30 9.79 -5.98
N PHE A 137 -8.67 10.93 -5.73
CA PHE A 137 -7.24 11.07 -5.85
C PHE A 137 -6.51 10.18 -4.84
N GLY A 138 -7.04 9.99 -3.63
CA GLY A 138 -6.47 9.08 -2.65
C GLY A 138 -6.36 7.65 -3.17
N THR A 139 -7.40 7.16 -3.84
CA THR A 139 -7.44 5.79 -4.38
C THR A 139 -6.43 5.64 -5.52
N ALA A 140 -6.40 6.61 -6.43
CA ALA A 140 -5.43 6.67 -7.51
C ALA A 140 -3.99 6.72 -6.98
N TYR A 141 -3.74 7.60 -6.02
CA TYR A 141 -2.44 7.81 -5.40
C TYR A 141 -1.96 6.56 -4.65
N GLY A 142 -2.80 5.95 -3.82
CA GLY A 142 -2.46 4.73 -3.08
C GLY A 142 -2.08 3.55 -3.98
N ARG A 143 -2.75 3.40 -5.13
CA ARG A 143 -2.43 2.36 -6.12
C ARG A 143 -1.16 2.64 -6.93
N LEU A 144 -0.80 3.92 -7.12
CA LEU A 144 0.31 4.31 -8.00
C LEU A 144 1.59 4.70 -7.27
N ARG A 145 1.54 5.10 -5.99
CA ARG A 145 2.70 5.70 -5.31
C ARG A 145 3.91 4.77 -5.18
N ARG A 146 3.66 3.46 -5.18
CA ARG A 146 4.68 2.40 -5.16
C ARG A 146 5.12 1.97 -6.57
N MET A 147 4.40 2.41 -7.59
CA MET A 147 4.69 2.06 -8.98
C MET A 147 5.77 2.96 -9.58
N GLN A 148 6.50 2.39 -10.52
CA GLN A 148 7.46 3.13 -11.33
C GLN A 148 6.94 3.27 -12.75
N PHE A 149 6.76 4.51 -13.19
CA PHE A 149 6.20 4.82 -14.50
C PHE A 149 7.17 4.63 -15.66
N ASN A 150 8.37 4.09 -15.39
CA ASN A 150 9.45 3.90 -16.37
C ASN A 150 9.81 2.42 -16.60
N SER A 151 8.93 1.51 -16.18
CA SER A 151 9.16 0.07 -16.34
C SER A 151 9.12 -0.33 -17.82
N ARG A 152 9.81 -1.43 -18.15
CA ARG A 152 9.79 -2.07 -19.48
C ARG A 152 8.37 -2.53 -19.89
N ARG A 153 7.45 -2.63 -18.93
CA ARG A 153 6.02 -2.96 -19.10
C ARG A 153 5.12 -1.73 -18.97
N ILE A 154 4.04 -1.77 -19.75
CA ILE A 154 2.90 -0.85 -19.64
C ILE A 154 2.34 -0.95 -18.21
N LEU A 155 2.16 0.19 -17.55
CA LEU A 155 1.66 0.25 -16.16
C LEU A 155 0.34 -0.50 -15.95
N GLN A 156 -0.54 -0.41 -16.93
CA GLN A 156 -1.82 -1.11 -16.93
C GLN A 156 -1.65 -2.63 -16.91
N ASP A 157 -0.75 -3.17 -17.73
CA ASP A 157 -0.47 -4.60 -17.79
C ASP A 157 0.04 -5.09 -16.43
N GLU A 158 0.88 -4.29 -15.79
CA GLU A 158 1.48 -4.63 -14.51
C GLU A 158 0.45 -4.60 -13.36
N LEU A 159 -0.43 -3.60 -13.31
CA LEU A 159 -1.55 -3.58 -12.36
C LEU A 159 -2.46 -4.80 -12.55
N SER A 160 -2.82 -5.09 -13.80
CA SER A 160 -3.68 -6.23 -14.15
C SER A 160 -3.04 -7.56 -13.75
N ARG A 161 -1.72 -7.70 -13.96
CA ARG A 161 -0.96 -8.90 -13.58
C ARG A 161 -0.95 -9.12 -12.07
N LEU A 162 -0.71 -8.07 -11.28
CA LEU A 162 -0.65 -8.17 -9.82
C LEU A 162 -2.02 -8.52 -9.23
N GLU A 163 -3.08 -7.91 -9.74
CA GLU A 163 -4.46 -8.23 -9.36
C GLU A 163 -4.81 -9.68 -9.70
N GLU A 164 -4.49 -10.14 -10.91
CA GLU A 164 -4.73 -11.51 -11.36
C GLU A 164 -3.98 -12.53 -10.51
N LYS A 165 -2.73 -12.22 -10.13
CA LYS A 165 -1.94 -13.06 -9.25
C LYS A 165 -2.55 -13.17 -7.85
N ASP A 166 -2.92 -12.06 -7.20
CA ASP A 166 -3.58 -12.10 -5.89
C ASP A 166 -4.91 -12.88 -5.95
N ARG A 167 -5.66 -12.71 -7.05
CA ARG A 167 -6.89 -13.47 -7.27
C ARG A 167 -6.60 -14.98 -7.36
N LYS A 168 -5.58 -15.37 -8.12
CA LYS A 168 -5.17 -16.77 -8.28
C LYS A 168 -4.67 -17.36 -6.95
N ASP A 169 -3.77 -16.68 -6.26
CA ASP A 169 -3.22 -17.14 -4.97
C ASP A 169 -4.34 -17.38 -3.94
N ARG A 170 -5.37 -16.51 -3.92
CA ARG A 170 -6.54 -16.68 -3.06
C ARG A 170 -7.47 -17.80 -3.48
N GLN A 171 -7.60 -18.07 -4.78
CA GLN A 171 -8.36 -19.22 -5.30
C GLN A 171 -7.65 -20.53 -4.95
N ASP A 172 -6.35 -20.60 -5.21
CA ASP A 172 -5.52 -21.78 -4.97
C ASP A 172 -5.38 -22.10 -3.46
N ALA A 173 -5.53 -21.10 -2.59
CA ALA A 173 -5.51 -21.30 -1.14
C ALA A 173 -6.70 -22.10 -0.59
N LEU A 174 -7.78 -22.29 -1.36
CA LEU A 174 -8.99 -23.01 -0.97
C LEU A 174 -9.21 -24.25 -1.83
N VAL A 175 -9.08 -25.44 -1.23
CA VAL A 175 -9.37 -26.72 -1.90
C VAL A 175 -10.38 -27.50 -1.06
N ASP A 176 -11.51 -27.88 -1.66
CA ASP A 176 -12.59 -28.63 -0.99
C ASP A 176 -13.01 -28.05 0.38
N ASN A 177 -13.19 -26.71 0.44
CA ASN A 177 -13.48 -25.94 1.66
C ASN A 177 -12.40 -26.03 2.76
N ARG A 178 -11.16 -26.38 2.40
CA ARG A 178 -10.02 -26.37 3.32
C ARG A 178 -9.02 -25.31 2.87
N ILE A 179 -8.56 -24.53 3.83
CA ILE A 179 -7.47 -23.56 3.61
C ILE A 179 -6.16 -24.34 3.63
N ILE A 180 -5.53 -24.47 2.47
CA ILE A 180 -4.23 -25.15 2.33
C ILE A 180 -3.05 -24.16 2.45
N THR A 181 -3.31 -22.87 2.23
CA THR A 181 -2.33 -21.78 2.36
C THR A 181 -2.81 -20.79 3.42
N PRO A 182 -2.48 -20.99 4.71
CA PRO A 182 -2.91 -20.09 5.78
C PRO A 182 -2.06 -18.82 5.90
N GLU A 183 -0.97 -18.73 5.13
CA GLU A 183 -0.01 -17.62 5.12
C GLU A 183 -0.32 -16.61 4.02
N LEU A 184 -1.60 -16.31 3.83
CA LEU A 184 -2.04 -15.30 2.87
C LEU A 184 -1.87 -13.89 3.44
N PRO A 185 -1.36 -12.94 2.65
CA PRO A 185 -1.41 -11.55 3.05
C PRO A 185 -2.85 -11.04 3.11
N PRO A 186 -3.09 -9.95 3.88
CA PRO A 186 -4.42 -9.36 3.95
C PRO A 186 -4.92 -8.99 2.55
N ARG A 187 -6.23 -9.11 2.29
CA ARG A 187 -6.80 -8.70 0.99
C ARG A 187 -6.62 -7.21 0.73
N ARG A 188 -6.79 -6.42 1.77
CA ARG A 188 -6.74 -4.97 1.75
C ARG A 188 -5.98 -4.46 2.96
N VAL A 189 -5.37 -3.31 2.81
CA VAL A 189 -4.72 -2.57 3.89
C VAL A 189 -5.12 -1.10 3.82
N TRP A 190 -5.17 -0.45 4.97
CA TRP A 190 -5.30 0.99 5.04
C TRP A 190 -3.93 1.62 4.82
N ASP A 191 -3.76 2.25 3.66
CA ASP A 191 -2.61 3.08 3.35
C ASP A 191 -2.79 4.46 3.99
N LEU A 192 -2.00 4.72 5.02
CA LEU A 192 -2.07 5.96 5.79
C LEU A 192 -1.57 7.15 4.99
N TYR A 193 -0.73 6.95 3.96
CA TYR A 193 -0.23 8.05 3.15
C TYR A 193 -1.31 8.57 2.22
N SER A 194 -2.11 7.68 1.62
CA SER A 194 -3.23 8.04 0.74
C SER A 194 -4.57 8.25 1.45
N ASN A 195 -4.66 7.88 2.73
CA ASN A 195 -5.91 7.77 3.48
C ASN A 195 -6.96 6.87 2.81
N ARG A 196 -6.53 5.76 2.20
CA ARG A 196 -7.43 4.82 1.52
C ARG A 196 -7.13 3.37 1.86
N VAL A 197 -8.17 2.57 1.89
CA VAL A 197 -8.08 1.12 1.84
C VAL A 197 -7.74 0.73 0.42
N VAL A 198 -6.56 0.15 0.24
CA VAL A 198 -6.07 -0.33 -1.06
C VAL A 198 -5.88 -1.84 -1.02
N PRO A 199 -5.99 -2.53 -2.17
CA PRO A 199 -5.63 -3.94 -2.24
C PRO A 199 -4.16 -4.15 -1.86
N TRP A 200 -3.86 -5.26 -1.17
CA TRP A 200 -2.47 -5.54 -0.78
C TRP A 200 -1.53 -5.68 -1.98
N TRP A 201 -2.03 -6.25 -3.08
CA TRP A 201 -1.22 -6.44 -4.29
C TRP A 201 -0.68 -5.12 -4.88
N SER A 202 -1.28 -3.96 -4.57
CA SER A 202 -0.82 -2.67 -5.07
C SER A 202 0.28 -2.02 -4.21
N THR A 203 0.66 -2.61 -3.06
CA THR A 203 1.66 -2.01 -2.16
C THR A 203 3.12 -2.27 -2.58
N GLY A 204 3.34 -3.13 -3.57
CA GLY A 204 4.69 -3.59 -3.96
C GLY A 204 5.24 -4.71 -3.07
N SER A 205 4.53 -5.10 -2.01
CA SER A 205 4.99 -6.02 -0.96
C SER A 205 4.65 -7.51 -1.21
N MET A 206 4.40 -7.91 -2.46
CA MET A 206 4.06 -9.31 -2.79
C MET A 206 5.19 -10.32 -2.46
N ARG A 207 6.35 -9.85 -1.96
CA ARG A 207 7.48 -10.65 -1.49
C ARG A 207 7.25 -11.44 -0.20
N LEU A 208 6.15 -11.25 0.53
CA LEU A 208 5.99 -11.85 1.87
C LEU A 208 5.05 -13.07 1.93
N GLY A 209 4.54 -13.56 0.79
CA GLY A 209 3.59 -14.68 0.75
C GLY A 209 4.08 -15.84 -0.12
N GLY A 210 5.21 -16.46 0.24
CA GLY A 210 5.65 -17.68 -0.43
C GLY A 210 7.14 -17.93 -0.25
N ARG A 211 7.50 -18.85 0.63
CA ARG A 211 8.80 -19.52 0.52
C ARG A 211 8.78 -20.31 -0.78
N ALA A 212 9.53 -19.89 -1.79
CA ALA A 212 9.87 -20.79 -2.88
C ALA A 212 10.70 -21.94 -2.29
N GLU A 213 10.27 -23.17 -2.53
CA GLU A 213 10.88 -24.42 -2.03
C GLU A 213 12.37 -24.56 -2.43
N TRP A 214 12.80 -23.82 -3.45
CA TRP A 214 14.16 -23.83 -4.01
C TRP A 214 15.13 -22.81 -3.38
N MET A 215 14.69 -21.98 -2.41
CA MET A 215 15.61 -21.08 -1.72
C MET A 215 16.54 -21.86 -0.77
N PRO A 216 17.88 -21.73 -0.90
CA PRO A 216 18.82 -22.40 0.00
C PRO A 216 18.61 -21.98 1.45
N ARG A 217 18.68 -22.95 2.36
CA ARG A 217 18.74 -22.71 3.80
C ARG A 217 20.11 -22.09 4.16
N GLU A 218 20.13 -20.76 4.26
CA GLU A 218 21.22 -19.94 4.86
C GLU A 218 22.58 -19.89 4.13
N PRO A 219 23.52 -19.00 4.52
CA PRO A 219 23.39 -17.62 4.99
C PRO A 219 24.32 -16.71 4.15
N TYR A 220 23.77 -15.88 3.26
CA TYR A 220 24.53 -14.80 2.64
C TYR A 220 23.96 -13.46 3.12
N TRP A 221 24.60 -12.95 4.17
CA TRP A 221 24.72 -11.55 4.59
C TRP A 221 23.50 -10.64 4.39
N THR A 222 22.63 -10.65 5.40
CA THR A 222 22.10 -9.46 6.08
C THR A 222 22.11 -8.15 5.29
N PHE A 223 21.19 -8.02 4.33
CA PHE A 223 20.36 -6.81 4.34
C PHE A 223 19.16 -7.11 5.23
N SER A 224 19.37 -6.92 6.53
CA SER A 224 18.29 -6.64 7.47
C SER A 224 17.70 -5.27 7.13
N TYR A 225 17.11 -5.12 5.95
CA TYR A 225 16.19 -4.02 5.72
C TYR A 225 14.83 -4.54 6.17
N GLU A 226 14.47 -4.00 7.33
CA GLU A 226 13.22 -4.11 8.05
C GLU A 226 12.07 -4.63 7.17
N ARG A 227 11.36 -5.67 7.63
CA ARG A 227 9.97 -6.00 7.22
C ARG A 227 9.00 -4.84 7.51
N ASP A 228 9.38 -3.60 7.22
CA ASP A 228 8.69 -2.35 7.57
C ASP A 228 7.43 -2.16 6.73
N GLU A 229 7.22 -3.04 5.76
CA GLU A 229 6.09 -3.06 4.85
C GLU A 229 4.88 -3.85 5.35
N TRP A 230 5.05 -4.74 6.34
CA TRP A 230 3.91 -5.48 6.86
C TRP A 230 2.98 -4.52 7.61
N PRO A 231 1.66 -4.56 7.35
CA PRO A 231 0.76 -3.58 7.93
C PRO A 231 0.70 -3.75 9.44
N GLN A 232 0.65 -2.63 10.16
CA GLN A 232 0.46 -2.67 11.61
C GLN A 232 -0.98 -3.10 11.90
N PRO A 233 -1.20 -4.26 12.56
CA PRO A 233 -2.55 -4.73 12.80
C PRO A 233 -3.17 -4.00 14.00
N ILE A 234 -4.38 -3.51 13.83
CA ILE A 234 -5.23 -2.95 14.88
C ILE A 234 -6.49 -3.81 14.89
N SER A 235 -6.75 -4.48 16.02
CA SER A 235 -8.06 -5.11 16.21
C SER A 235 -8.98 -4.12 16.89
N HIS A 236 -10.17 -3.97 16.34
CA HIS A 236 -11.26 -3.33 17.04
C HIS A 236 -11.81 -4.31 18.11
N ALA A 237 -11.83 -3.88 19.37
CA ALA A 237 -12.40 -4.69 20.44
C ALA A 237 -13.91 -4.84 20.27
N TRP A 238 -14.45 -6.03 20.56
CA TRP A 238 -15.90 -6.24 20.60
C TRP A 238 -16.53 -5.27 21.61
N MET A 239 -17.47 -4.47 21.15
CA MET A 239 -18.20 -3.49 21.96
C MET A 239 -19.68 -3.54 21.63
N ASP A 240 -20.51 -3.14 22.59
CA ASP A 240 -21.96 -3.14 22.45
C ASP A 240 -22.43 -2.25 21.29
N GLU A 241 -23.53 -2.64 20.65
CA GLU A 241 -24.16 -1.86 19.58
C GLU A 241 -24.51 -0.43 20.02
N ALA A 242 -24.84 -0.27 21.30
CA ALA A 242 -25.16 1.02 21.89
C ALA A 242 -23.97 1.98 21.94
N ASP A 243 -22.72 1.49 21.90
CA ASP A 243 -21.51 2.29 22.06
C ASP A 243 -20.76 2.52 20.74
N ARG A 244 -21.19 1.86 19.66
CA ARG A 244 -20.61 2.01 18.32
C ARG A 244 -21.50 2.80 17.38
N VAL A 245 -20.90 3.29 16.30
CA VAL A 245 -21.57 3.92 15.16
C VAL A 245 -21.09 3.25 13.87
N ASN A 246 -22.04 3.00 12.96
CA ASN A 246 -21.77 2.47 11.63
C ASN A 246 -21.49 3.64 10.67
N MET A 247 -20.20 3.98 10.52
CA MET A 247 -19.78 5.16 9.77
C MET A 247 -19.52 4.85 8.30
N TRP A 248 -20.18 5.57 7.38
CA TRP A 248 -19.80 5.58 5.97
C TRP A 248 -18.64 6.53 5.75
N THR A 249 -17.54 6.04 5.18
CA THR A 249 -16.30 6.82 5.03
C THR A 249 -15.74 6.68 3.62
N PRO A 250 -15.17 7.76 3.03
CA PRO A 250 -14.42 7.64 1.77
C PRO A 250 -13.15 6.77 1.91
N ILE A 251 -12.65 6.53 3.13
CA ILE A 251 -11.44 5.74 3.37
C ILE A 251 -11.55 4.34 2.77
N ASN A 252 -12.68 3.65 2.92
CA ASN A 252 -12.94 2.35 2.28
C ASN A 252 -13.78 2.47 1.00
N GLY A 253 -13.78 3.65 0.36
CA GLY A 253 -14.58 3.91 -0.84
C GLY A 253 -16.09 3.90 -0.61
N LYS A 254 -16.56 4.00 0.65
CA LYS A 254 -17.96 3.80 1.03
C LYS A 254 -18.51 2.45 0.56
N GLU A 255 -17.67 1.41 0.56
CA GLU A 255 -18.09 0.05 0.17
C GLU A 255 -18.87 -0.68 1.28
N TRP A 256 -18.69 -0.31 2.54
CA TRP A 256 -19.47 -0.81 3.67
C TRP A 256 -19.40 0.17 4.84
N PRO A 257 -20.39 0.18 5.75
CA PRO A 257 -20.29 0.96 6.97
C PRO A 257 -19.23 0.38 7.90
N VAL A 258 -18.43 1.24 8.52
CA VAL A 258 -17.35 0.84 9.44
C VAL A 258 -17.85 1.00 10.88
N PRO A 259 -18.04 -0.10 11.65
CA PRO A 259 -18.39 -0.02 13.06
C PRO A 259 -17.19 0.44 13.88
N ILE A 260 -17.29 1.62 14.49
CA ILE A 260 -16.26 2.19 15.39
C ILE A 260 -16.90 2.77 16.66
N PRO A 261 -16.13 2.98 17.75
CA PRO A 261 -16.62 3.67 18.93
C PRO A 261 -17.15 5.07 18.59
N LYS A 262 -18.23 5.51 19.26
CA LYS A 262 -18.83 6.83 19.03
C LYS A 262 -17.88 8.01 19.28
N ASP A 263 -16.87 7.82 20.13
CA ASP A 263 -15.86 8.80 20.48
C ASP A 263 -14.55 8.64 19.68
N ALA A 264 -14.44 7.62 18.81
CA ALA A 264 -13.31 7.42 17.93
C ALA A 264 -13.44 8.20 16.62
N ASN A 265 -12.31 8.52 16.01
CA ASN A 265 -12.24 9.14 14.69
C ASN A 265 -11.07 8.55 13.90
N LEU A 266 -11.34 8.07 12.68
CA LEU A 266 -10.32 7.41 11.85
C LEU A 266 -9.19 8.36 11.47
N ASP A 267 -9.46 9.63 11.16
CA ASP A 267 -8.40 10.57 10.78
C ASP A 267 -7.48 10.91 11.97
N LEU A 268 -8.01 10.93 13.20
CA LEU A 268 -7.18 11.03 14.41
C LEU A 268 -6.31 9.79 14.61
N ILE A 269 -6.88 8.59 14.45
CA ILE A 269 -6.13 7.32 14.51
C ILE A 269 -5.03 7.31 13.44
N ARG A 270 -5.32 7.79 12.23
CA ARG A 270 -4.34 7.93 11.15
C ARG A 270 -3.16 8.81 11.56
N ILE A 271 -3.41 10.00 12.13
CA ILE A 271 -2.35 10.90 12.61
C ILE A 271 -1.46 10.19 13.64
N GLU A 272 -2.08 9.48 14.59
CA GLU A 272 -1.34 8.71 15.59
C GLU A 272 -0.47 7.62 14.96
N MET A 273 -1.02 6.84 14.05
CA MET A 273 -0.27 5.77 13.40
C MET A 273 0.86 6.30 12.51
N LEU A 274 0.67 7.44 11.85
CA LEU A 274 1.73 8.12 11.10
C LEU A 274 2.86 8.61 12.02
N ASN A 275 2.53 9.15 13.20
CA ASN A 275 3.52 9.54 14.21
C ASN A 275 4.28 8.33 14.79
N LEU A 276 3.67 7.15 14.82
CA LEU A 276 4.34 5.89 15.15
C LEU A 276 5.18 5.31 13.99
N GLY A 277 5.24 6.03 12.87
CA GLY A 277 6.00 5.66 11.68
C GLY A 277 5.36 4.53 10.87
N ALA A 278 4.05 4.29 11.02
CA ALA A 278 3.34 3.33 10.20
C ALA A 278 3.03 3.94 8.83
N GLU A 279 3.20 3.13 7.79
CA GLU A 279 2.78 3.46 6.44
C GLU A 279 1.48 2.74 6.08
N TYR A 280 1.41 1.44 6.39
CA TYR A 280 0.24 0.61 6.22
C TYR A 280 -0.28 0.13 7.58
N THR A 281 -1.60 0.14 7.73
CA THR A 281 -2.31 -0.40 8.87
C THR A 281 -3.33 -1.42 8.39
N TRP A 282 -3.55 -2.47 9.16
CA TRP A 282 -4.67 -3.38 8.96
C TRP A 282 -5.63 -3.20 10.12
N LEU A 283 -6.70 -2.45 9.90
CA LEU A 283 -7.78 -2.30 10.86
C LEU A 283 -8.92 -3.22 10.42
N ASP A 284 -9.24 -4.23 11.22
CA ASP A 284 -10.22 -5.29 10.90
C ASP A 284 -11.53 -4.75 10.30
N VAL A 285 -12.18 -3.82 10.99
CA VAL A 285 -13.47 -3.22 10.57
C VAL A 285 -13.37 -2.41 9.27
N LEU A 286 -12.17 -1.97 8.91
CA LEU A 286 -11.89 -1.14 7.74
C LEU A 286 -11.35 -1.97 6.55
N CYS A 287 -10.61 -3.04 6.80
CA CYS A 287 -9.96 -3.86 5.78
C CYS A 287 -10.74 -5.14 5.43
N LEU A 288 -11.63 -5.60 6.32
CA LEU A 288 -12.61 -6.65 6.03
C LEU A 288 -13.96 -6.03 5.68
N ARG A 289 -14.61 -6.57 4.65
CA ARG A 289 -15.96 -6.16 4.26
C ARG A 289 -16.93 -6.41 5.41
N GLN A 290 -17.61 -5.36 5.86
CA GLN A 290 -18.64 -5.44 6.91
C GLN A 290 -20.04 -5.54 6.31
N GLU A 291 -21.01 -5.87 7.14
CA GLU A 291 -22.42 -5.98 6.75
C GLU A 291 -23.03 -4.62 6.36
N GLY A 292 -23.91 -4.63 5.35
CA GLY A 292 -24.75 -3.48 4.99
C GLY A 292 -24.18 -2.61 3.86
N GLY A 293 -23.16 -3.11 3.17
CA GLY A 293 -22.51 -2.47 2.03
C GLY A 293 -23.06 -2.91 0.66
N PRO A 294 -22.74 -2.18 -0.43
CA PRO A 294 -22.82 -2.73 -1.77
C PRO A 294 -22.03 -4.03 -1.92
N ARG A 295 -22.53 -4.93 -2.78
CA ARG A 295 -21.96 -6.27 -3.02
C ARG A 295 -21.78 -7.10 -1.75
N GLU A 296 -22.80 -7.08 -0.90
CA GLU A 296 -22.92 -7.91 0.30
C GLU A 296 -22.75 -9.41 0.00
N ASP A 297 -23.11 -9.84 -1.20
CA ASP A 297 -22.91 -11.20 -1.71
C ASP A 297 -21.44 -11.65 -1.67
N LEU A 298 -20.50 -10.70 -1.86
CA LEU A 298 -19.07 -10.99 -1.78
C LEU A 298 -18.56 -11.17 -0.35
N ARG A 299 -19.28 -10.66 0.66
CA ARG A 299 -18.79 -10.72 2.05
C ARG A 299 -18.60 -12.16 2.50
N VAL A 300 -19.56 -13.03 2.19
CA VAL A 300 -19.49 -14.44 2.55
C VAL A 300 -18.30 -15.12 1.87
N GLU A 301 -18.08 -14.85 0.57
CA GLU A 301 -16.96 -15.44 -0.18
C GLU A 301 -15.60 -14.91 0.28
N GLU A 302 -15.47 -13.60 0.53
CA GLU A 302 -14.26 -13.00 1.08
C GLU A 302 -13.97 -13.57 2.49
N TRP A 303 -14.99 -13.66 3.36
CA TRP A 303 -14.82 -14.10 4.75
C TRP A 303 -14.45 -15.58 4.88
N LYS A 304 -14.88 -16.46 3.96
CA LYS A 304 -14.47 -17.89 3.96
C LYS A 304 -12.94 -18.05 4.01
N LEU A 305 -12.21 -17.13 3.37
CA LEU A 305 -10.76 -17.14 3.32
C LEU A 305 -10.13 -16.15 4.30
N ASP A 306 -10.61 -14.92 4.29
CA ASP A 306 -9.91 -13.81 4.95
C ASP A 306 -10.02 -13.91 6.47
N VAL A 307 -11.18 -14.29 7.02
CA VAL A 307 -11.39 -14.38 8.48
C VAL A 307 -10.51 -15.46 9.12
N PRO A 308 -10.44 -16.71 8.61
CA PRO A 308 -9.56 -17.71 9.19
C PRO A 308 -8.06 -17.42 9.01
N THR A 309 -7.68 -16.58 8.04
CA THR A 309 -6.26 -16.27 7.74
C THR A 309 -5.76 -14.98 8.41
N ILE A 310 -6.62 -14.20 9.09
CA ILE A 310 -6.21 -12.95 9.77
C ILE A 310 -5.06 -13.15 10.75
N GLY A 311 -4.94 -14.33 11.36
CA GLY A 311 -3.86 -14.64 12.28
C GLY A 311 -2.47 -14.46 11.66
N TYR A 312 -2.34 -14.55 10.33
CA TYR A 312 -1.08 -14.25 9.64
C TYR A 312 -0.71 -12.75 9.73
N VAL A 313 -1.70 -11.86 9.66
CA VAL A 313 -1.49 -10.41 9.82
C VAL A 313 -0.89 -10.09 11.19
N TYR A 314 -1.40 -10.69 12.26
CA TYR A 314 -0.88 -10.48 13.61
C TYR A 314 0.45 -11.19 13.89
N ARG A 315 0.67 -12.37 13.32
CA ARG A 315 1.90 -13.15 13.53
C ARG A 315 3.13 -12.53 12.89
N ASN A 316 2.97 -11.86 11.75
CA ASN A 316 4.09 -11.27 11.02
C ASN A 316 4.40 -9.82 11.44
N ARG A 317 3.84 -9.36 12.57
CA ARG A 317 4.17 -8.06 13.16
C ARG A 317 5.60 -8.07 13.69
N GLN A 318 6.39 -7.08 13.31
CA GLN A 318 7.69 -6.85 13.95
C GLN A 318 7.52 -6.38 15.40
N ALA A 319 8.32 -6.92 16.31
CA ALA A 319 8.57 -6.30 17.60
C ALA A 319 9.53 -5.12 17.40
N ARG A 320 9.02 -3.88 17.31
CA ARG A 320 9.90 -2.70 17.40
C ARG A 320 10.36 -2.54 18.86
N PRO A 321 11.67 -2.43 19.16
CA PRO A 321 12.12 -2.01 20.47
C PRO A 321 11.64 -0.58 20.73
N LYS A 322 10.96 -0.36 21.85
CA LYS A 322 10.59 0.99 22.30
C LYS A 322 11.87 1.78 22.57
N VAL A 323 12.17 2.79 21.76
CA VAL A 323 13.03 3.88 22.20
C VAL A 323 12.09 4.85 22.94
N VAL A 324 12.25 4.87 24.26
CA VAL A 324 11.57 5.78 25.19
C VAL A 324 12.24 7.14 25.16
#